data_AF-A0A7Y8J8B9-F1
#
_entry.id   AF-A0A7Y8J8B9-F1
#
_cell.length_a   1.000
_cell.length_b   1.000
_cell.length_c   1.000
_cell.angle_alpha   90.00
_cell.angle_beta   90.00
_cell.angle_gamma   90.00
#
_symmetry.space_group_name_H-M   'P 1'
#
loop_
_entity.id
_entity.type
_entity.pdbx_description
1 polymer ?
#
loop_
_entity_poly.entity_id
_entity_poly.type
_entity_poly.pdbx_seq_one_letter_code
_entity_poly.pdbx_strand_id
1 'polypeptide(L)' 'MDTKYIVDESGAKKAIILPIEDYEELLEDIHDLTVIAERKDEPTISLEELKNKLTADGLI' A
#
# COMPACT_ATOMS: atom_id res chain seq x y z
N MET A 1 -7.77 7.28 13.58
CA MET A 1 -7.01 8.56 13.59
C MET A 1 -7.27 9.45 14.80
N ASP A 2 -6.78 9.01 15.97
CA ASP A 2 -6.50 9.90 17.12
C ASP A 2 -5.03 10.34 17.04
N THR A 3 -4.78 11.39 16.26
CA THR A 3 -3.43 11.86 15.93
C THR A 3 -2.96 12.97 16.85
N LYS A 4 -1.74 12.88 17.38
CA LYS A 4 -1.12 13.94 18.18
C LYS A 4 0.12 14.48 17.48
N TYR A 5 0.40 15.76 17.67
CA TYR A 5 1.56 16.43 17.06
C TYR A 5 2.49 16.96 18.14
N ILE A 6 3.79 16.82 17.91
CA ILE A 6 4.84 17.49 18.66
C ILE A 6 5.24 18.73 17.85
N VAL A 7 5.10 19.91 18.45
CA VAL A 7 5.39 21.22 17.83
C VAL A 7 6.57 21.90 18.51
N ASP A 8 7.28 22.76 17.77
CA ASP A 8 8.32 23.63 18.33
C ASP A 8 7.73 24.92 18.95
N GLU A 9 8.60 25.78 19.49
CA GLU A 9 8.22 27.05 20.12
C GLU A 9 7.52 28.03 19.17
N SER A 10 7.75 27.91 17.85
CA SER A 10 7.06 28.69 16.82
C SER A 10 5.70 28.12 16.44
N GLY A 11 5.35 26.94 16.98
CA GLY A 11 4.14 26.18 16.63
C GLY A 11 4.30 25.28 15.41
N ALA A 12 5.50 25.15 14.84
CA ALA A 12 5.72 24.30 13.68
C ALA A 12 5.77 22.82 14.09
N LYS A 13 5.03 21.96 13.38
CA LYS A 13 5.00 20.51 13.60
C LYS A 13 6.36 19.88 13.28
N LYS A 14 6.93 19.15 14.24
CA LYS A 14 8.21 18.44 14.10
C LYS A 14 8.06 16.93 14.06
N ALA A 15 7.08 16.39 14.78
CA ALA A 15 6.80 14.97 14.80
C ALA A 15 5.31 14.71 15.04
N ILE A 16 4.91 13.46 14.85
CA ILE A 16 3.54 12.97 14.97
C ILE A 16 3.55 11.69 15.81
N ILE A 17 2.53 11.50 16.62
CA ILE A 17 2.25 10.26 17.33
C ILE A 17 0.95 9.73 16.75
N LEU A 18 1.01 8.51 16.24
CA LEU A 18 -0.13 7.78 15.67
C LEU A 18 -0.40 6.53 16.51
N PRO A 19 -1.68 6.12 16.63
CA PRO A 19 -2.01 4.75 16.97
C PRO A 19 -1.26 3.78 16.05
N ILE A 20 -0.85 2.63 16.59
CA ILE A 20 -0.05 1.67 15.83
C ILE A 20 -0.80 1.17 14.59
N GLU A 21 -2.11 0.92 14.72
CA GLU A 21 -2.98 0.48 13.63
C GLU A 21 -3.01 1.50 12.49
N ASP A 22 -3.16 2.81 12.81
CA ASP A 22 -3.15 3.88 11.81
C ASP A 22 -1.77 3.98 11.10
N TYR A 23 -0.66 3.67 11.80
CA TYR A 23 0.68 3.66 11.17
C TYR A 23 0.89 2.46 10.26
N GLU A 24 0.44 1.27 10.67
CA GLU A 24 0.53 0.05 9.88
C GLU A 24 -0.31 0.15 8.60
N GLU A 25 -1.52 0.71 8.68
CA GLU A 25 -2.38 0.99 7.51
C GLU A 25 -1.68 1.93 6.52
N LEU A 26 -1.03 3.01 7.00
CA LEU A 26 -0.28 3.91 6.12
C LEU A 26 0.90 3.23 5.41
N LEU A 27 1.56 2.28 6.05
CA LEU A 27 2.63 1.51 5.40
C LEU A 27 2.07 0.57 4.33
N GLU A 28 0.91 -0.02 4.56
CA GLU A 28 0.22 -0.88 3.62
C GLU A 28 -0.25 -0.10 2.38
N ASP A 29 -0.85 1.08 2.58
CA ASP A 29 -1.21 2.00 1.49
C ASP A 29 0.00 2.35 0.59
N ILE A 30 1.16 2.64 1.20
CA ILE A 30 2.39 2.95 0.44
C ILE A 30 2.87 1.73 -0.34
N HIS A 31 2.78 0.53 0.26
CA HIS A 31 3.14 -0.71 -0.40
C HIS A 31 2.25 -0.95 -1.62
N ASP A 32 0.94 -0.83 -1.47
CA ASP A 32 -0.04 -1.01 -2.54
C ASP A 32 0.17 -0.02 -3.69
N LEU A 33 0.39 1.26 -3.36
CA LEU A 33 0.71 2.28 -4.37
C LEU A 33 2.01 1.97 -5.11
N THR A 34 3.00 1.40 -4.42
CA THR A 34 4.26 0.98 -5.05
C THR A 34 4.02 -0.18 -6.02
N VAL A 35 3.27 -1.20 -5.60
CA VAL A 35 2.90 -2.33 -6.47
C VAL A 35 2.14 -1.85 -7.71
N ILE A 36 1.19 -0.91 -7.56
CA ILE A 36 0.47 -0.30 -8.69
C ILE A 36 1.45 0.42 -9.63
N ALA A 37 2.39 1.20 -9.09
CA ALA A 37 3.34 1.96 -9.90
C ALA A 37 4.30 1.04 -10.68
N GLU A 38 4.81 -0.02 -10.04
CA GLU A 38 5.68 -1.01 -10.68
C GLU A 38 4.99 -1.76 -11.81
N ARG A 39 3.68 -2.03 -11.66
CA ARG A 39 2.88 -2.77 -12.63
C ARG A 39 2.18 -1.88 -13.67
N LYS A 40 2.36 -0.56 -13.60
CA LYS A 40 1.61 0.41 -14.41
C LYS A 40 1.72 0.16 -15.92
N ASP A 41 2.91 -0.20 -16.38
CA ASP A 41 3.20 -0.44 -17.80
C ASP A 41 3.37 -1.94 -18.12
N GLU A 42 3.04 -2.83 -17.18
CA GLU A 42 3.06 -4.28 -17.39
C GLU A 42 1.97 -4.69 -18.40
N PRO A 43 2.27 -5.52 -19.40
CA PRO A 43 1.25 -6.00 -20.34
C PRO A 43 0.16 -6.79 -19.60
N THR A 44 -1.09 -6.51 -19.94
CA THR A 44 -2.22 -7.27 -19.40
C THR A 44 -2.42 -8.58 -20.16
N ILE A 45 -3.00 -9.57 -19.49
CA ILE A 45 -3.42 -10.83 -20.10
C ILE A 45 -4.94 -10.98 -20.01
N SER A 46 -5.53 -11.77 -20.91
CA SER A 46 -6.95 -12.08 -20.83
C SER A 46 -7.26 -12.95 -19.61
N LEU A 47 -8.49 -12.87 -19.11
CA LEU A 47 -8.95 -13.74 -18.01
C LEU A 47 -8.84 -15.24 -18.37
N GLU A 48 -9.07 -15.61 -19.63
CA GLU A 48 -8.95 -16.99 -20.09
C GLU A 48 -7.49 -17.46 -20.09
N GLU A 49 -6.55 -16.61 -20.49
CA GLU A 49 -5.12 -16.90 -20.37
C GLU A 49 -4.71 -17.07 -18.89
N LEU A 50 -5.20 -16.20 -18.01
CA LEU A 50 -4.94 -16.30 -16.58
C LEU A 50 -5.44 -17.64 -16.02
N LYS A 51 -6.68 -18.04 -16.32
CA LYS A 51 -7.24 -19.33 -15.86
C LYS A 51 -6.42 -20.51 -16.37
N ASN A 52 -6.02 -20.49 -17.65
CA ASN A 52 -5.19 -21.55 -18.21
C ASN A 52 -3.85 -21.70 -17.46
N LYS A 53 -3.22 -20.57 -17.09
CA LYS A 53 -1.99 -20.58 -16.26
C LYS A 53 -2.27 -21.16 -14.87
N LEU A 54 -3.31 -20.70 -14.19
CA LEU A 54 -3.66 -21.18 -12.84
C LEU A 54 -4.01 -22.67 -12.80
N THR A 55 -4.71 -23.20 -13.81
CA THR A 55 -4.99 -24.64 -13.93
C THR A 55 -3.71 -25.43 -14.22
N ALA A 56 -2.82 -24.91 -15.06
CA ALA A 56 -1.52 -25.55 -15.32
C ALA A 56 -0.64 -25.60 -14.05
N ASP A 57 -0.75 -24.59 -13.18
CA ASP A 57 -0.07 -24.52 -11.89
C ASP A 57 -0.77 -25.34 -10.78
N GLY A 58 -1.97 -25.90 -11.06
CA GLY A 58 -2.75 -26.69 -10.10
C GLY A 58 -3.37 -25.87 -8.95
N LEU A 59 -3.51 -24.55 -9.15
CA LEU A 59 -4.11 -23.63 -8.17
C LEU A 59 -5.65 -23.61 -8.25
N ILE A 60 -6.21 -24.00 -9.41
CA ILE A 60 -7.66 -24.14 -9.67
C ILE A 60 -7.98 -25.34 -10.56
#